data_AF-B4NVY7-F1
#
_entry.id   AF-B4NVY7-F1
#
_cell.length_a   1.000
_cell.length_b   1.000
_cell.length_c   1.000
_cell.angle_alpha   90.00
_cell.angle_beta   90.00
_cell.angle_gamma   90.00
#
_symmetry.space_group_name_H-M   'P 1'
#
loop_
_entity.id
_entity.type
_entity.pdbx_description
1 polymer ?
#
loop_
_entity_poly.entity_id
_entity_poly.type
_entity_poly.pdbx_seq_one_letter_code
_entity_poly.pdbx_strand_id
1 'polypeptide(L)' 'MPRESFFRFFAPPQALDLSLADEKTKLILGNDFEVGFLLRTQIVPKAVLFYTGDLVDSMSAASPDSRSLSSEAEQEQAL' A
#
# COMPACT_ATOMS: atom_id res chain seq x y z
N MET A 1 -6.59 -23.22 -16.43
CA MET A 1 -5.39 -22.50 -15.92
C MET A 1 -5.70 -21.96 -14.53
N PRO A 2 -4.76 -22.04 -13.57
CA PRO A 2 -4.86 -21.33 -12.30
C PRO A 2 -5.01 -19.83 -12.55
N ARG A 3 -5.85 -19.14 -11.78
CA ARG A 3 -6.01 -17.67 -11.86
C ARG A 3 -5.23 -17.03 -10.73
N GLU A 4 -4.56 -15.92 -11.04
CA GLU A 4 -4.02 -15.07 -9.99
C GLU A 4 -5.15 -14.38 -9.23
N SER A 5 -5.07 -14.42 -7.91
CA SER A 5 -6.11 -13.90 -7.02
C SER A 5 -5.50 -13.52 -5.68
N PHE A 6 -5.96 -12.41 -5.11
CA PHE A 6 -5.61 -12.00 -3.74
C PHE A 6 -5.91 -13.11 -2.72
N PHE A 7 -6.96 -13.89 -2.93
CA PHE A 7 -7.37 -14.95 -1.99
C PHE A 7 -6.36 -16.10 -1.86
N ARG A 8 -5.35 -16.18 -2.74
CA ARG A 8 -4.21 -17.10 -2.57
C ARG A 8 -3.43 -16.82 -1.28
N PHE A 9 -3.46 -15.57 -0.81
CA PHE A 9 -2.88 -15.15 0.47
C PHE A 9 -3.41 -15.96 1.67
N PHE A 10 -4.65 -16.46 1.61
CA PHE A 10 -5.24 -17.29 2.68
C PHE A 10 -4.92 -18.77 2.54
N ALA A 11 -4.21 -19.17 1.48
CA ALA A 11 -3.76 -20.52 1.24
C ALA A 11 -2.24 -20.53 0.97
N PRO A 12 -1.42 -20.03 1.92
CA PRO A 12 0.02 -20.02 1.75
C PRO A 12 0.54 -21.47 1.64
N PRO A 13 1.63 -21.69 0.88
CA PRO A 13 2.25 -23.00 0.80
C PRO A 13 2.73 -23.46 2.19
N GLN A 14 2.35 -24.67 2.60
CA GLN A 14 2.77 -25.23 3.88
C GLN A 14 4.17 -25.84 3.75
N ALA A 15 5.18 -25.15 4.25
CA ALA A 15 6.52 -25.71 4.42
C ALA A 15 6.61 -26.41 5.78
N LEU A 16 6.91 -27.72 5.79
CA LEU A 16 7.22 -28.46 7.02
C LEU A 16 8.50 -27.93 7.69
N ASP A 17 9.47 -27.51 6.88
CA ASP A 17 10.69 -26.82 7.29
C ASP A 17 11.07 -25.80 6.22
N LEU A 18 11.20 -24.53 6.62
CA LEU A 18 11.59 -23.43 5.73
C LEU A 18 13.02 -23.57 5.19
N SER A 19 13.90 -24.28 5.92
CA SER A 19 15.27 -24.52 5.49
C SER A 19 15.35 -25.47 4.29
N LEU A 20 14.37 -26.37 4.17
CA LEU A 20 14.24 -27.37 3.11
C LEU A 20 13.33 -26.92 1.97
N ALA A 21 12.67 -25.76 2.11
CA ALA A 21 11.82 -25.20 1.07
C ALA A 21 12.65 -24.80 -0.16
N ASP A 22 12.12 -25.04 -1.36
CA ASP A 22 12.71 -24.54 -2.59
C ASP A 22 12.61 -23.02 -2.68
N GLU A 23 13.50 -22.41 -3.47
CA GLU A 23 13.59 -20.95 -3.62
C GLU A 23 12.27 -20.31 -4.05
N LYS A 24 11.48 -21.02 -4.87
CA LYS A 24 10.15 -20.54 -5.28
C LYS A 24 9.17 -20.47 -4.11
N THR A 25 9.15 -21.48 -3.24
CA THR A 25 8.30 -21.46 -2.04
C THR A 25 8.73 -20.37 -1.08
N LYS A 26 10.04 -20.18 -0.87
CA LYS A 26 10.58 -19.08 -0.05
C LYS A 26 10.16 -17.71 -0.59
N LEU A 27 10.22 -17.52 -1.90
CA LEU A 27 9.79 -16.27 -2.55
C LEU A 27 8.30 -15.99 -2.33
N ILE A 28 7.44 -17.01 -2.50
CA ILE A 28 6.00 -16.87 -2.25
C ILE A 28 5.74 -16.51 -0.79
N LEU A 29 6.36 -17.21 0.15
CA LEU A 29 6.20 -16.95 1.58
C LEU A 29 6.75 -15.57 2.00
N GLY A 30 7.84 -15.11 1.37
CA GLY A 30 8.38 -13.77 1.58
C GLY A 30 7.39 -12.70 1.13
N ASN A 31 6.80 -12.84 -0.05
CA ASN A 31 5.76 -11.93 -0.53
C ASN A 31 4.51 -11.96 0.37
N ASP A 32 4.07 -13.13 0.82
CA ASP A 32 2.95 -13.26 1.75
C ASP A 32 3.27 -12.55 3.08
N PHE A 33 4.50 -12.68 3.59
CA PHE A 33 4.93 -11.97 4.78
C PHE A 33 4.87 -10.44 4.60
N GLU A 34 5.39 -9.92 3.49
CA GLU A 34 5.36 -8.48 3.20
C GLU A 34 3.93 -7.93 3.14
N VAL A 35 3.03 -8.63 2.45
CA VAL A 35 1.61 -8.24 2.35
C VAL A 35 0.95 -8.28 3.74
N GLY A 36 1.15 -9.36 4.50
CA GLY A 36 0.59 -9.50 5.84
C GLY A 36 1.13 -8.46 6.81
N PHE A 37 2.43 -8.16 6.72
CA PHE A 37 3.08 -7.14 7.53
C PHE A 37 2.55 -5.74 7.21
N LEU A 38 2.39 -5.40 5.93
CA LEU A 38 1.81 -4.12 5.50
C LEU A 38 0.37 -3.98 5.99
N LEU A 39 -0.44 -5.03 5.82
CA LEU A 39 -1.81 -5.06 6.31
C LEU A 39 -1.87 -4.80 7.82
N ARG A 40 -1.04 -5.50 8.60
CA ARG A 40 -1.01 -5.40 10.07
C ARG A 40 -0.48 -4.04 10.56
N THR A 41 0.57 -3.52 9.95
CA THR A 41 1.32 -2.37 10.49
C THR A 41 0.86 -1.03 9.95
N GLN A 42 0.31 -0.99 8.73
CA GLN A 42 -0.10 0.24 8.08
C GLN A 42 -1.59 0.27 7.79
N ILE A 43 -2.13 -0.71 7.06
CA ILE A 43 -3.49 -0.65 6.53
C ILE A 43 -4.51 -0.75 7.65
N VAL A 44 -4.47 -1.80 8.48
CA VAL A 44 -5.46 -2.02 9.55
C VAL A 44 -5.49 -0.85 10.56
N PRO A 45 -4.36 -0.35 11.08
CA PRO A 45 -4.39 0.78 12.03
C PRO A 45 -4.89 2.09 11.43
N LYS A 46 -4.74 2.27 10.11
CA LYS A 46 -5.08 3.52 9.40
C LYS A 46 -6.17 3.29 8.35
N ALA A 47 -7.05 2.30 8.56
CA ALA A 47 -7.96 1.81 7.53
C ALA A 47 -8.87 2.91 6.96
N VAL A 48 -9.34 3.81 7.82
CA VAL A 48 -10.16 4.96 7.41
C VAL A 48 -9.36 5.91 6.50
N LEU A 49 -8.09 6.20 6.83
CA LEU A 49 -7.23 7.08 6.04
C LEU A 49 -6.85 6.46 4.68
N PHE A 50 -6.68 5.14 4.63
CA PHE A 50 -6.49 4.41 3.38
C PHE A 50 -7.77 4.38 2.53
N TYR A 51 -8.95 4.34 3.17
CA TYR A 51 -10.24 4.39 2.49
C TYR A 51 -10.55 5.79 1.93
N THR A 52 -10.28 6.85 2.69
CA THR A 52 -10.49 8.24 2.25
C THR A 52 -9.42 8.74 1.27
N GLY A 53 -8.21 8.16 1.33
CA GLY A 53 -7.08 8.54 0.49
C GLY A 53 -6.13 9.56 1.12
N ASP A 54 -6.46 10.10 2.31
CA ASP A 54 -5.70 11.16 2.99
C ASP A 54 -4.22 10.79 3.25
N LEU A 55 -3.92 9.49 3.39
CA LEU A 55 -2.55 9.02 3.58
C LEU A 55 -1.72 9.03 2.28
N VAL A 56 -2.37 8.80 1.14
CA VAL A 56 -1.71 8.69 -0.18
C VAL A 56 -1.22 10.06 -0.63
N ASP A 57 -2.01 11.11 -0.37
CA ASP A 57 -1.60 12.49 -0.63
C ASP A 57 -0.37 12.88 0.20
N SER A 58 -0.27 12.42 1.45
CA SER A 58 0.89 12.70 2.31
C SER A 58 2.17 11.93 1.93
N MET A 59 2.04 10.71 1.40
CA MET A 59 3.17 9.91 0.90
C MET A 59 3.59 10.36 -0.52
N SER A 60 2.65 10.80 -1.35
CA SER A 60 2.92 11.37 -2.68
C SER A 60 3.48 12.78 -2.61
N ALA A 61 3.14 13.58 -1.58
CA ALA A 61 3.70 14.92 -1.36
C ALA A 61 5.17 14.92 -0.92
N ALA A 62 5.80 13.74 -0.79
CA ALA A 62 7.25 13.60 -0.69
C ALA A 62 7.97 13.78 -2.04
N SER A 63 7.25 14.06 -3.14
CA SER A 63 7.82 14.82 -4.26
C SER A 63 7.52 16.32 -4.04
N PRO A 64 8.54 17.18 -3.89
CA PRO A 64 8.36 18.59 -3.53
C PRO A 64 7.69 19.47 -4.62
N ASP A 65 7.14 18.90 -5.69
CA ASP A 65 6.76 19.64 -6.91
C ASP A 65 5.25 19.69 -7.22
N SER A 66 4.36 19.42 -6.26
CA SER A 66 2.89 19.51 -6.52
C SER A 66 2.10 20.35 -5.52
N ARG A 67 2.73 21.37 -4.92
CA ARG A 67 1.98 22.51 -4.39
C ARG A 67 1.58 23.43 -5.54
N SER A 68 0.52 23.09 -6.26
CA SER A 68 -0.18 24.07 -7.09
C SER A 68 -0.67 25.20 -6.19
N LEU A 69 -0.04 26.37 -6.35
CA LEU A 69 -0.48 27.62 -5.73
C LEU A 69 -1.89 27.95 -6.23
N SER A 70 -2.90 27.71 -5.40
CA SER A 70 -4.26 28.16 -5.64
C SER A 70 -4.80 28.82 -4.38
N SER A 71 -4.40 30.07 -4.16
CA SER A 71 -5.13 31.02 -3.32
C SER A 71 -4.52 32.42 -3.41
N GLU A 72 -4.87 33.17 -4.46
CA GLU A 72 -5.09 34.61 -4.33
C GLU A 72 -6.38 34.93 -5.08
N ALA A 73 -7.48 34.74 -4.36
CA ALA A 73 -8.79 35.26 -4.72
C ALA A 73 -8.80 36.78 -4.48
N GLU A 74 -9.35 37.49 -5.46
CA GLU A 74 -10.25 38.63 -5.28
C GLU A 74 -9.84 39.72 -4.27
N GLN A 75 -9.26 40.82 -4.76
CA GLN A 75 -9.56 42.20 -4.33
C GLN A 75 -8.67 43.23 -5.06
N GLU A 76 -9.20 43.90 -6.09
CA GLU A 76 -9.08 45.37 -6.24
C GLU A 76 -10.09 45.87 -7.30
N GLN A 77 -11.22 46.39 -6.82
CA GLN A 77 -11.94 47.61 -7.23
C GLN A 77 -12.08 47.89 -8.74
N ALA A 78 -13.27 47.73 -9.33
CA ALA A 78 -14.29 48.79 -9.43
C ALA A 78 -13.75 50.10 -10.04
N LEU A 79 -14.08 50.30 -11.34
CA LEU A 79 -14.17 51.56 -12.12
C LEU A 79 -13.21 52.72 -11.78
#